data_AF-A0A371HTA4-F1
#
_entry.id   AF-A0A371HTA4-F1
#
_cell.length_a   1.000
_cell.length_b   1.000
_cell.length_c   1.000
_cell.angle_alpha   90.00
_cell.angle_beta   90.00
_cell.angle_gamma   90.00
#
_symmetry.space_group_name_H-M   'P 1'
#
loop_
_entity.id
_entity.type
_entity.pdbx_description
1 polymer ?
#
loop_
_entity_poly.entity_id
_entity_poly.type
_entity_poly.pdbx_seq_one_letter_code
_entity_poly.pdbx_strand_id
1 'polypeptide(L)'
;MQSGLRPSRELQLQELEELRLEAYENSQIYKQKVKQFHDCQILRKEFRVDQKVLLFNSRLKLITCKLRSKWDGPFVITHVFPYGVVELKDENTNNTLCQNGEYFTNGTGPAG
;
A
#
# COMPACT_ATOMS: atom_id res chain seq x y z
N MET A 1 43.48 -19.18 35.64
CA MET A 1 43.26 -18.90 34.21
C MET A 1 41.89 -19.45 33.85
N GLN A 2 40.92 -18.60 33.51
CA GLN A 2 39.56 -19.01 33.14
C GLN A 2 39.60 -19.84 31.85
N SER A 3 39.29 -21.14 31.94
CA SER A 3 38.99 -21.96 30.77
C SER A 3 37.58 -21.62 30.29
N GLY A 4 37.47 -20.92 29.17
CA GLY A 4 36.19 -20.62 28.53
C GLY A 4 35.47 -21.91 28.14
N LEU A 5 34.29 -22.14 28.73
CA LEU A 5 33.36 -23.20 28.34
C LEU A 5 32.89 -22.91 26.91
N ARG A 6 33.32 -23.72 25.93
CA ARG A 6 32.72 -23.72 24.60
C ARG A 6 31.30 -24.25 24.73
N PRO A 7 30.27 -23.52 24.26
CA PRO A 7 28.91 -24.04 24.19
C PRO A 7 28.88 -25.33 23.36
N SER A 8 28.17 -26.34 23.85
CA SER A 8 27.93 -27.58 23.12
C SER A 8 27.22 -27.29 21.79
N ARG A 9 27.58 -27.99 20.71
CA ARG A 9 26.97 -27.79 19.37
C ARG A 9 25.44 -27.85 19.39
N GLU A 10 24.86 -28.67 20.26
CA GLU A 10 23.40 -28.77 20.44
C GLU A 10 22.77 -27.47 20.96
N LEU A 11 23.42 -26.79 21.92
CA LEU A 11 22.95 -25.51 22.44
C LEU A 11 22.99 -24.41 21.36
N GLN A 12 24.03 -24.41 20.53
CA GLN A 12 24.15 -23.45 19.42
C GLN A 12 23.07 -23.66 18.35
N LEU A 13 22.69 -24.92 18.10
CA LEU A 13 21.61 -25.24 17.16
C LEU A 13 20.25 -24.82 17.72
N GLN A 14 20.02 -25.02 19.02
CA GLN A 14 18.79 -24.58 19.67
C GLN A 14 18.64 -23.06 19.65
N GLU A 15 19.70 -22.31 19.98
CA GLU A 15 19.70 -20.83 19.88
C GLU A 15 19.39 -20.36 18.45
N LEU A 16 19.93 -21.03 17.43
CA LEU A 16 19.65 -20.73 16.02
C LEU A 16 18.19 -20.99 15.63
N GLU A 17 17.59 -22.07 16.14
CA GLU A 17 16.18 -22.41 15.92
C GLU A 17 15.26 -21.35 16.53
N GLU A 18 15.55 -20.92 17.77
CA GLU A 18 14.81 -19.89 18.50
C GLU A 18 14.86 -18.54 17.76
N LEU A 19 16.06 -18.11 17.33
CA LEU A 19 16.24 -16.87 16.55
C LEU A 19 15.46 -16.90 15.23
N ARG A 20 15.39 -18.08 14.58
CA ARG A 20 14.63 -18.25 13.34
C ARG A 20 13.13 -18.11 13.57
N LEU A 21 12.62 -18.73 14.63
CA LEU A 21 11.20 -18.66 14.98
C LEU A 21 10.81 -17.22 15.31
N GLU A 22 11.62 -16.56 16.14
CA GLU A 22 11.40 -15.16 16.52
C GLU A 22 11.42 -14.23 15.29
N ALA A 23 12.38 -14.42 14.37
CA ALA A 23 12.42 -13.65 13.12
C ALA A 23 11.18 -13.86 12.26
N TYR A 24 10.67 -15.08 12.19
CA TYR A 24 9.45 -15.39 11.43
C TYR A 24 8.21 -14.74 12.07
N GLU A 25 8.05 -14.88 13.39
CA GLU A 25 6.95 -14.26 14.15
C GLU A 25 6.98 -12.74 14.03
N ASN A 26 8.16 -12.13 14.20
CA ASN A 26 8.35 -10.69 14.03
C ASN A 26 8.00 -10.23 12.61
N SER A 27 8.36 -11.00 11.58
CA SER A 27 7.98 -10.70 10.20
C SER A 27 6.46 -10.75 10.00
N GLN A 28 5.78 -11.74 10.58
CA GLN A 28 4.32 -11.86 10.50
C GLN A 28 3.63 -10.69 11.20
N ILE A 29 4.07 -10.34 12.41
CA ILE A 29 3.56 -9.19 13.17
C ILE A 29 3.75 -7.90 12.38
N TYR A 30 4.93 -7.69 11.78
CA TYR A 30 5.19 -6.52 10.96
C TYR A 30 4.24 -6.43 9.76
N LYS A 31 4.10 -7.53 9.00
CA LYS A 31 3.18 -7.59 7.85
C LYS A 31 1.74 -7.30 8.26
N GLN A 32 1.29 -7.86 9.39
CA GLN A 32 -0.04 -7.62 9.92
C GLN A 32 -0.24 -6.15 10.30
N LYS A 33 0.71 -5.53 11.00
CA LYS A 33 0.65 -4.10 11.36
C LYS A 33 0.61 -3.19 10.14
N VAL A 34 1.45 -3.46 9.14
CA VAL A 34 1.47 -2.69 7.89
C VAL A 34 0.15 -2.82 7.15
N LYS A 35 -0.40 -4.05 7.05
CA LYS A 35 -1.71 -4.28 6.44
C LYS A 35 -2.83 -3.54 7.18
N GLN A 36 -2.87 -3.63 8.51
CA GLN A 36 -3.87 -2.92 9.32
C GLN A 36 -3.77 -1.40 9.15
N PHE A 37 -2.55 -0.85 9.15
CA PHE A 37 -2.35 0.57 8.91
C PHE A 37 -2.83 0.96 7.52
N HIS A 38 -2.46 0.19 6.50
CA HIS A 38 -2.88 0.40 5.12
C HIS A 38 -4.40 0.39 4.98
N ASP A 39 -5.07 -0.70 5.41
CA ASP A 39 -6.52 -0.86 5.36
C ASP A 39 -7.24 0.29 6.08
N CYS A 40 -6.75 0.72 7.24
CA CYS A 40 -7.28 1.88 7.96
C CYS A 40 -7.16 3.19 7.17
N GLN A 41 -6.08 3.39 6.42
CA GLN A 41 -5.87 4.60 5.60
C GLN A 41 -6.75 4.60 4.35
N ILE A 42 -7.06 3.43 3.77
CA ILE A 42 -8.08 3.29 2.72
C ILE A 42 -9.45 3.69 3.25
N LEU A 43 -9.84 3.15 4.41
CA LEU A 43 -11.15 3.40 5.01
C LEU A 43 -11.33 4.85 5.48
N ARG A 44 -10.25 5.56 5.81
CA ARG A 44 -10.27 7.00 6.12
C ARG A 44 -10.50 7.90 4.91
N LYS A 45 -10.25 7.43 3.70
CA LYS A 45 -10.66 8.17 2.49
C LYS A 45 -12.15 7.95 2.29
N GLU A 46 -12.94 8.87 2.83
CA GLU A 46 -14.38 8.90 2.57
C GLU A 46 -14.61 9.32 1.12
N PHE A 47 -15.07 8.38 0.30
CA PHE A 47 -15.51 8.63 -1.06
C PHE A 47 -17.02 8.88 -1.06
N ARG A 48 -17.45 9.94 -1.74
CA ARG A 48 -18.86 10.21 -2.00
C ARG A 48 -19.20 9.86 -3.44
N VAL A 49 -20.40 9.31 -3.64
CA VAL A 49 -20.96 9.16 -4.99
C VAL A 49 -21.04 10.55 -5.64
N ASP A 50 -20.77 10.62 -6.94
CA ASP A 50 -20.65 11.84 -7.76
C ASP A 50 -19.45 12.74 -7.44
N GLN A 51 -18.51 12.28 -6.61
CA GLN A 51 -17.27 13.00 -6.37
C GLN A 51 -16.29 12.86 -7.54
N LYS A 52 -15.65 13.98 -7.92
CA LYS A 52 -14.55 13.97 -8.90
C LYS A 52 -13.22 13.59 -8.24
N VAL A 53 -12.55 12.60 -8.81
CA VAL A 53 -11.25 12.11 -8.34
C VAL A 53 -10.28 11.94 -9.51
N LEU A 54 -8.99 12.01 -9.20
CA LEU A 54 -7.93 11.71 -10.17
C LEU A 54 -7.37 10.31 -9.90
N LEU A 55 -7.03 9.58 -10.96
CA LEU A 55 -6.46 8.24 -10.86
C LEU A 55 -4.92 8.29 -10.94
N PHE A 56 -4.23 7.62 -10.03
CA PHE A 56 -2.78 7.50 -10.09
C PHE A 56 -2.34 6.59 -11.24
N ASN A 57 -1.53 7.11 -12.15
CA ASN A 57 -0.91 6.35 -13.22
C ASN A 57 0.55 6.01 -12.86
N SER A 58 0.79 4.74 -12.59
CA SER A 58 2.12 4.21 -12.27
C SER A 58 3.08 4.21 -13.45
N ARG A 59 2.60 4.39 -14.69
CA ARG A 59 3.46 4.48 -15.89
C ARG A 59 4.27 5.77 -15.83
N LEU A 60 5.51 5.62 -15.41
CA LEU A 60 6.46 6.71 -15.28
C LEU A 60 6.75 7.33 -16.66
N LYS A 61 6.67 8.66 -16.74
CA LYS A 61 7.04 9.42 -17.95
C LYS A 61 8.18 10.37 -17.61
N LEU A 62 9.10 10.53 -18.56
CA LEU A 62 10.11 11.59 -18.50
C LEU A 62 9.43 12.93 -18.78
N ILE A 63 9.40 13.81 -17.79
CA ILE A 63 8.92 15.19 -17.94
C ILE A 63 10.12 16.09 -17.66
N THR A 64 10.57 16.83 -18.68
CA THR A 64 11.67 17.83 -18.59
C THR A 64 12.82 17.33 -17.71
N CYS A 65 13.36 16.14 -18.03
CA CYS A 65 14.49 15.49 -17.35
C CYS A 65 14.21 14.79 -16.00
N LYS A 66 12.96 14.72 -15.51
CA LYS A 66 12.61 13.97 -14.29
C LYS A 66 11.60 12.87 -14.57
N LEU A 67 11.84 11.69 -14.02
CA LEU A 67 10.88 10.59 -14.04
C LEU A 67 9.77 10.88 -13.04
N ARG A 68 8.54 11.08 -13.53
CA ARG A 68 7.38 11.37 -12.68
C ARG A 68 6.21 10.44 -13.04
N SER A 69 5.54 9.92 -12.01
CA SER A 69 4.21 9.34 -12.14
C SER A 69 3.19 10.46 -12.38
N LYS A 70 2.17 10.18 -13.19
CA LYS A 70 1.11 11.15 -13.51
C LYS A 70 -0.17 10.80 -12.78
N TRP A 71 -1.02 11.80 -12.59
CA TRP A 71 -2.42 11.60 -12.26
C TRP A 71 -3.20 11.73 -13.56
N ASP A 72 -3.97 10.71 -13.90
CA ASP A 72 -4.90 10.71 -15.03
C ASP A 72 -6.22 11.37 -14.62
N GLY A 73 -6.96 11.83 -15.63
CA GLY A 73 -7.99 12.87 -15.59
C GLY A 73 -9.13 12.72 -14.57
N PRO A 74 -10.09 13.66 -14.58
CA PRO A 74 -11.18 13.64 -13.63
C PRO A 74 -12.15 12.49 -13.93
N PHE A 75 -12.26 11.57 -12.99
CA PHE A 75 -13.26 10.51 -12.98
C PHE A 75 -14.34 10.81 -11.96
N VAL A 76 -15.57 10.39 -12.24
CA VAL A 76 -16.70 10.53 -11.32
C VAL A 76 -16.94 9.18 -10.64
N ILE A 77 -17.08 9.19 -9.31
CA ILE A 77 -17.41 7.99 -8.54
C ILE A 77 -18.88 7.65 -8.71
N THR A 78 -19.18 6.46 -9.23
CA THR A 78 -20.56 5.95 -9.37
C THR A 78 -20.96 5.08 -8.19
N HIS A 79 -20.06 4.21 -7.73
CA HIS A 79 -20.31 3.30 -6.61
C HIS A 79 -19.07 3.13 -5.73
N VAL A 80 -19.30 3.04 -4.42
CA VAL A 80 -18.26 2.76 -3.42
C VAL A 80 -18.60 1.42 -2.75
N PHE A 81 -17.71 0.45 -2.87
CA PHE A 81 -17.86 -0.85 -2.24
C PHE A 81 -17.32 -0.83 -0.80
N PRO A 82 -17.89 -1.62 0.13
CA PRO A 82 -17.46 -1.64 1.53
C PRO A 82 -16.00 -2.09 1.75
N TYR A 83 -15.41 -2.75 0.75
CA TYR A 83 -14.02 -3.23 0.77
C TYR A 83 -13.02 -2.23 0.18
N GLY A 84 -13.41 -0.97 -0.05
CA GLY A 84 -12.52 0.08 -0.55
C GLY A 84 -12.26 0.06 -2.06
N VAL A 85 -12.96 -0.79 -2.82
CA VAL A 85 -13.02 -0.68 -4.27
C VAL A 85 -14.02 0.41 -4.63
N VAL A 86 -13.67 1.24 -5.62
CA VAL A 86 -14.53 2.31 -6.12
C VAL A 86 -14.74 2.10 -7.60
N GLU A 87 -15.99 2.15 -8.02
CA GLU A 87 -16.36 2.22 -9.43
C GLU A 87 -16.35 3.69 -9.88
N LEU A 88 -15.64 3.90 -10.98
CA LEU A 88 -15.46 5.18 -11.62
C LEU A 88 -16.12 5.17 -12.99
N LYS A 89 -16.50 6.36 -13.42
CA LYS A 89 -16.96 6.63 -14.77
C LYS A 89 -16.17 7.78 -15.37
N ASP A 90 -15.63 7.56 -16.56
CA ASP A 90 -15.03 8.62 -17.36
C ASP A 90 -16.14 9.45 -18.02
N GLU A 91 -16.13 10.77 -17.81
CA GLU A 91 -17.09 11.70 -18.43
C GLU A 91 -16.95 11.72 -19.97
N ASN A 92 -15.75 11.47 -20.50
CA ASN A 92 -15.47 11.59 -21.93
C ASN A 92 -15.74 10.30 -22.71
N THR A 93 -15.39 9.15 -22.13
CA THR A 93 -15.49 7.85 -22.83
C THR A 93 -16.69 7.03 -22.39
N ASN A 94 -17.43 7.47 -21.37
CA ASN A 94 -18.55 6.76 -20.75
C ASN A 94 -18.17 5.34 -20.26
N ASN A 95 -16.87 5.05 -20.16
CA ASN A 95 -16.33 3.78 -19.69
C ASN A 95 -16.33 3.73 -18.16
N THR A 96 -16.62 2.56 -17.61
CA THR A 96 -16.55 2.30 -16.18
C THR A 96 -15.27 1.55 -15.82
N LEU A 97 -14.67 1.93 -14.70
CA LEU A 97 -13.44 1.34 -14.18
C LEU A 97 -13.61 1.06 -12.69
N CYS A 98 -13.34 -0.18 -12.27
CA CYS A 98 -13.30 -0.53 -10.85
C CYS A 98 -11.85 -0.55 -10.39
N GLN A 99 -11.49 0.31 -9.44
CA GLN A 99 -10.13 0.36 -8.90
C GLN A 99 -10.11 0.70 -7.41
N ASN A 100 -9.02 0.37 -6.73
CA ASN A 100 -8.90 0.55 -5.29
C ASN A 100 -8.83 2.04 -4.91
N GLY A 101 -9.51 2.39 -3.83
CA GLY A 101 -9.59 3.72 -3.21
C GLY A 101 -8.25 4.43 -3.07
N GLU A 102 -7.19 3.68 -2.85
CA GLU A 102 -5.84 4.22 -2.60
C GLU A 102 -5.25 4.98 -3.77
N TYR A 103 -5.55 4.55 -4.99
CA TYR A 103 -5.04 5.16 -6.22
C TYR A 103 -5.79 6.44 -6.58
N PHE A 104 -6.77 6.85 -5.77
CA PHE A 104 -7.52 8.07 -6.01
C PHE A 104 -7.10 9.21 -5.09
N THR A 105 -7.17 10.42 -5.63
CA THR A 105 -7.00 11.65 -4.86
C THR A 105 -8.13 12.65 -5.13
N ASN A 106 -8.50 13.37 -4.08
CA ASN A 106 -9.56 14.36 -4.05
C ASN A 106 -8.98 15.71 -4.51
N GLY A 107 -8.45 15.79 -5.74
CA GLY A 107 -8.16 17.04 -6.43
C GLY A 107 -7.02 17.94 -5.91
N THR A 108 -6.48 17.77 -4.70
CA THR A 108 -5.28 18.52 -4.27
C THR A 108 -4.03 17.79 -4.74
N GLY A 109 -3.70 17.93 -6.03
CA GLY A 109 -2.38 17.55 -6.52
C GLY A 109 -1.30 18.37 -5.79
N PRO A 110 -0.10 17.83 -5.54
CA PRO A 110 0.98 18.63 -4.98
C PRO A 110 1.24 19.80 -5.92
N ALA A 111 1.07 21.04 -5.41
CA ALA A 111 1.60 22.22 -6.06
C ALA A 111 3.10 21.98 -6.32
N GLY A 112 3.50 22.25 -7.56
CA GLY A 112 4.81 21.89 -8.11
C GLY A 112 6.00 22.45 -7.34
#